data_AF-A0A7X7YY64-F1
#
_entry.id   AF-A0A7X7YY64-F1
#
_cell.length_a   1.000
_cell.length_b   1.000
_cell.length_c   1.000
_cell.angle_alpha   90.00
_cell.angle_beta   90.00
_cell.angle_gamma   90.00
#
_symmetry.space_group_name_H-M   'P 1'
#
loop_
_entity.id
_entity.type
_entity.pdbx_description
1 polymer ?
#
loop_
_entity_poly.entity_id
_entity_poly.type
_entity_poly.pdbx_seq_one_letter_code
_entity_poly.pdbx_strand_id
1 'polypeptide(L)' 'MSPLEKMRMDALKLSVRERAFLAKCLIDSLDQAEEQEIEQMWLDEAERRLAAYDKGVIPARPASEVFAEAYEKIR' A
#
# COMPACT_ATOMS: atom_id res chain seq x y z
N MET A 1 -35.11 -5.74 2.27
CA MET A 1 -33.78 -5.77 1.64
C MET A 1 -33.08 -4.49 2.02
N SER A 2 -31.91 -4.57 2.65
CA SER A 2 -31.13 -3.40 3.01
C SER A 2 -30.53 -2.73 1.77
N PRO A 3 -30.19 -1.42 1.85
CA PRO A 3 -29.49 -0.74 0.76
C PRO A 3 -28.19 -1.45 0.35
N LEU A 4 -27.44 -1.99 1.32
CA LEU A 4 -26.20 -2.72 1.07
C LEU A 4 -26.45 -4.04 0.31
N GLU A 5 -27.49 -4.79 0.69
CA GLU A 5 -27.86 -6.03 0.00
C GLU A 5 -28.25 -5.76 -1.46
N LYS A 6 -28.99 -4.67 -1.71
CA LYS A 6 -29.36 -4.26 -3.06
C LYS A 6 -28.14 -3.90 -3.90
N MET A 7 -27.23 -3.08 -3.37
CA MET A 7 -25.98 -2.71 -4.04
C MET A 7 -25.11 -3.93 -4.36
N ARG A 8 -25.00 -4.89 -3.43
CA ARG A 8 -24.29 -6.14 -3.67
C ARG A 8 -24.91 -6.93 -4.82
N MET A 9 -26.23 -7.05 -4.84
CA MET A 9 -26.93 -7.77 -5.92
C MET A 9 -26.74 -7.09 -7.27
N ASP A 10 -26.77 -5.76 -7.32
CA ASP A 10 -26.59 -5.01 -8.56
C ASP A 10 -25.13 -5.05 -9.04
N ALA A 11 -24.15 -4.98 -8.13
CA ALA A 11 -22.73 -5.14 -8.46
C ALA A 11 -22.42 -6.54 -9.03
N LEU A 12 -23.09 -7.59 -8.55
CA LEU A 12 -22.91 -8.95 -9.08
C LEU A 12 -23.45 -9.14 -10.50
N LYS A 13 -24.33 -8.26 -11.00
CA LYS A 13 -24.83 -8.28 -12.38
C LYS A 13 -23.86 -7.65 -13.39
N LEU A 14 -22.89 -6.87 -12.91
CA LEU A 14 -21.89 -6.23 -13.75
C LEU A 14 -20.95 -7.27 -14.39
N SER A 15 -20.33 -6.91 -15.51
CA SER A 15 -19.25 -7.72 -16.11
C SER A 15 -18.05 -7.82 -15.16
N VAL A 16 -17.18 -8.81 -15.40
CA VAL A 16 -15.93 -8.99 -14.61
C VAL A 16 -15.11 -7.70 -14.56
N ARG A 17 -15.00 -6.98 -15.69
CA ARG A 17 -14.22 -5.74 -15.80
C ARG A 17 -14.82 -4.60 -14.98
N GLU A 18 -16.13 -4.42 -15.07
CA GLU A 18 -16.84 -3.39 -14.30
C GLU A 18 -16.81 -3.68 -12.79
N ARG A 19 -16.92 -4.96 -12.38
CA ARG A 19 -16.74 -5.34 -10.98
C ARG A 19 -15.34 -5.05 -10.48
N ALA A 20 -14.30 -5.36 -11.25
CA ALA A 20 -12.92 -5.06 -10.89
C ALA A 20 -12.69 -3.55 -10.74
N PHE A 21 -13.25 -2.75 -11.65
CA PHE A 21 -13.20 -1.29 -11.56
C PHE A 21 -13.91 -0.76 -10.31
N LEU A 22 -15.15 -1.22 -10.05
CA LEU A 22 -15.91 -0.82 -8.86
C LEU A 22 -15.19 -1.24 -7.56
N ALA A 23 -14.62 -2.44 -7.50
CA ALA A 23 -13.84 -2.90 -6.36
C ALA A 23 -12.63 -2.00 -6.12
N LYS A 24 -11.90 -1.60 -7.16
CA LYS A 24 -10.81 -0.63 -7.06
C LYS A 24 -11.30 0.69 -6.47
N CYS A 25 -12.36 1.29 -7.02
CA CYS A 25 -12.88 2.57 -6.51
C CYS A 25 -13.29 2.50 -5.03
N LEU A 26 -13.89 1.38 -4.61
CA LEU A 26 -14.27 1.18 -3.22
C LEU A 26 -13.04 1.04 -2.32
N ILE A 27 -12.02 0.29 -2.74
CA ILE A 27 -10.75 0.16 -2.00
C ILE A 27 -10.05 1.52 -1.90
N ASP A 28 -9.91 2.24 -3.01
CA ASP A 28 -9.31 3.59 -3.04
C ASP A 28 -10.07 4.55 -2.11
N SER A 29 -11.40 4.38 -1.96
CA SER A 29 -12.20 5.20 -1.03
C SER A 29 -12.01 4.88 0.44
N LEU A 30 -11.36 3.76 0.77
CA LEU A 30 -10.98 3.39 2.14
C LEU A 30 -9.60 3.92 2.50
N ASP A 31 -8.75 4.18 1.51
CA ASP A 31 -7.40 4.72 1.67
C ASP A 31 -7.40 6.23 1.97
N GLN A 32 -8.44 6.75 2.65
CA GLN A 32 -8.61 8.17 3.02
C GLN A 32 -7.70 8.66 4.16
N ALA A 33 -6.68 7.89 4.56
CA ALA A 33 -5.55 8.54 5.23
C ALA A 33 -5.05 9.59 4.24
N GLU A 34 -4.97 10.86 4.65
CA GLU A 34 -4.55 11.90 3.73
C GLU A 34 -3.21 11.44 3.14
N GLU A 35 -3.11 11.34 1.82
CA GLU A 35 -1.89 10.86 1.14
C GLU A 35 -0.65 11.62 1.67
N GLN A 36 -0.88 12.86 2.11
CA GLN A 36 0.03 13.76 2.83
C GLN A 36 0.44 13.27 4.22
N GLU A 37 -0.47 12.72 5.04
CA GLU A 37 -0.14 12.10 6.33
C GLU A 37 0.75 10.87 6.14
N ILE A 38 0.43 10.01 5.15
CA ILE A 38 1.27 8.86 4.82
C ILE A 38 2.64 9.33 4.35
N GLU A 39 2.70 10.27 3.40
CA GLU A 39 3.96 10.82 2.89
C GLU A 39 4.81 11.40 4.02
N GLN A 40 4.20 12.16 4.94
CA GLN A 40 4.90 12.70 6.10
C GLN A 40 5.43 11.59 7.03
N MET A 41 4.64 10.55 7.30
CA MET A 41 5.09 9.41 8.10
C MET A 41 6.28 8.68 7.46
N TRP A 42 6.33 8.59 6.13
CA TRP A 42 7.46 8.01 5.40
C TRP A 42 8.72 8.90 5.48
N LEU A 43 8.56 10.23 5.38
CA LEU A 43 9.65 11.17 5.56
C LEU A 43 10.24 11.09 6.98
N ASP A 44 9.38 11.13 8.00
CA ASP A 44 9.79 11.03 9.40
C ASP A 44 10.56 9.73 9.67
N GLU A 45 10.09 8.61 9.11
CA GLU A 45 10.76 7.32 9.25
C GLU A 45 12.10 7.28 8.51
N ALA A 46 12.18 7.88 7.32
CA ALA A 46 13.42 7.96 6.56
C ALA A 46 14.48 8.77 7.30
N GLU A 47 14.12 9.95 7.82
CA GLU A 47 15.00 10.80 8.64
C GLU A 47 15.46 10.07 9.91
N ARG A 48 14.53 9.40 10.62
CA ARG A 48 14.84 8.61 11.81
C ARG A 48 15.86 7.51 11.52
N ARG A 49 15.72 6.78 10.41
CA ARG A 49 16.65 5.72 10.01
C ARG A 49 18.01 6.26 9.62
N LEU A 50 18.05 7.35 8.86
CA LEU A 50 19.31 7.99 8.48
C LEU A 50 20.09 8.43 9.73
N ALA A 51 19.42 9.12 10.66
CA ALA A 51 20.05 9.55 11.91
C ALA A 51 20.55 8.38 12.77
N ALA A 52 19.83 7.25 12.80
CA ALA A 52 20.27 6.04 13.50
C ALA A 52 21.49 5.40 12.82
N TYR A 53 21.55 5.40 11.49
CA TYR A 53 22.70 4.92 10.73
C TYR A 53 23.94 5.79 10.97
N ASP A 54 23.80 7.11 10.89
CA ASP A 54 24.90 8.06 11.12
C ASP A 54 25.47 7.96 12.54
N LYS A 55 24.62 7.62 13.52
CA LYS A 55 25.02 7.37 14.91
C LYS A 55 25.60 5.96 15.15
N GLY A 56 25.64 5.10 14.12
CA GLY A 56 26.09 3.72 14.24
C GLY A 56 25.15 2.79 15.02
N VAL A 57 23.90 3.21 15.25
CA VAL A 57 22.89 2.42 15.98
C VAL A 57 22.33 1.30 15.10
N ILE A 58 22.27 1.52 13.79
CA ILE A 58 21.86 0.50 12.80
C ILE A 58 22.92 0.34 11.72
N PRO A 59 23.19 -0.90 11.24
CA PRO A 59 24.11 -1.14 10.13
C PRO A 59 23.45 -0.89 8.77
N ALA A 60 24.24 -0.55 7.76
CA ALA A 60 23.82 -0.60 6.36
C ALA A 60 23.92 -2.02 5.80
N ARG A 61 23.14 -2.30 4.76
CA ARG A 61 23.22 -3.54 3.97
C ARG A 61 23.73 -3.24 2.56
N PRO A 62 24.55 -4.12 1.96
CA PRO A 62 24.93 -3.98 0.56
C PRO A 62 23.69 -4.01 -0.35
N ALA A 63 23.60 -3.03 -1.25
CA ALA A 63 22.46 -2.92 -2.16
C ALA A 63 22.26 -4.18 -3.03
N SER A 64 23.36 -4.82 -3.44
CA SER A 64 23.34 -6.07 -4.23
C SER A 64 22.60 -7.20 -3.53
N GLU A 65 22.75 -7.34 -2.21
CA GLU A 65 22.06 -8.37 -1.42
C GLU A 65 20.58 -8.05 -1.30
N VAL A 66 20.24 -6.78 -1.06
CA VAL A 66 18.84 -6.33 -0.96
C VAL A 66 18.09 -6.57 -2.26
N PHE A 67 18.69 -6.25 -3.41
CA PHE A 67 18.06 -6.50 -4.71
C PHE A 67 17.92 -7.99 -5.01
N ALA A 68 18.95 -8.80 -4.73
CA ALA A 68 18.86 -10.25 -4.92
C ALA A 68 17.70 -10.87 -4.13
N GLU A 69 17.57 -10.54 -2.84
CA GLU A 69 16.46 -11.01 -2.00
C GLU A 69 15.08 -10.53 -2.50
N ALA A 70 14.98 -9.29 -2.96
CA ALA A 70 13.73 -8.76 -3.48
C ALA A 70 13.28 -9.49 -4.76
N TYR A 71 14.22 -9.78 -5.66
CA TYR A 71 13.93 -10.52 -6.90
C TYR A 71 13.54 -11.97 -6.62
N GLU A 72 14.17 -12.64 -5.64
CA GLU A 72 13.79 -14.00 -5.25
C GLU A 72 12.35 -14.08 -4.75
N LYS A 73 11.86 -13.06 -4.03
CA LYS A 73 10.50 -13.05 -3.44
C LYS A 73 9.37 -12.77 -4.43
N ILE A 74 9.68 -12.21 -5.59
CA ILE A 74 8.70 -11.88 -6.64
C ILE A 74 8.57 -13.03 -7.66
N ARG A 75 9.45 -14.02 -7.61
CA ARG A 75 9.45 -15.21 -8.47
C ARG A 75 8.57 -16.32 -7.91
#